data_AF-A0A2L0GHM8-F1
#
_entry.id   AF-A0A2L0GHM8-F1
#
_cell.length_a   1.000
_cell.length_b   1.000
_cell.length_c   1.000
_cell.angle_alpha   90.00
_cell.angle_beta   90.00
_cell.angle_gamma   90.00
#
_symmetry.space_group_name_H-M   'P 1'
#
loop_
_entity.id
_entity.type
_entity.pdbx_description
1 polymer ?
#
loop_
_entity_poly.entity_id
_entity_poly.type
_entity_poly.pdbx_seq_one_letter_code
_entity_poly.pdbx_strand_id
1 'polypeptide(L)'
;MAISVEELSAGLARVASRAGLGALSSQPQRLTGGAVMESWRFFAGGCDYVLRRAPSLAFMEGRPYGHAVEAALIEAARAKGVTAPEVVAVLEEGDGLGSGFIMRALPGTADPKVILGCDDPDGLLRAIARDLARIHRLRQADVPEGVPVMHYGAAIADLKAQFMEAGGDRPIIALGLKWLEDNCPAQVEPVLNHGDYRMGNLLVEGSNLTGVLDWEIAHFGDPHEDLAFGCMAVWRFHRYDRPALGLGSIADYIAAYEAEAGVKVDPARFRFWTIYRTVWWALGCLKMAAQWRSGADRMLERVVISRRTSEQELDLLLLLEEDAPMVERLRHVYPPTTLDHHYGEADVGELASAVLEWLATIKDKLSGHDRFQLAVARNALGMISRESEFLPLPTDTETAGACLSGVLSLYEIGFLQSLREGVLSKVMVDSPKYPALTVALKKWAPVQEDLD
;
A
#
# COMPACT_ATOMS: atom_id res chain seq x y z
N MET A 1 18.26 -4.55 20.63
CA MET A 1 18.89 -5.75 20.05
C MET A 1 17.78 -6.66 19.55
N ALA A 2 17.99 -7.34 18.42
CA ALA A 2 17.02 -8.33 17.92
C ALA A 2 16.96 -9.52 18.89
N ILE A 3 15.75 -9.99 19.19
CA ILE A 3 15.54 -11.15 20.08
C ILE A 3 16.06 -12.42 19.41
N SER A 4 16.76 -13.29 20.16
CA SER A 4 17.19 -14.59 19.64
C SER A 4 16.00 -15.56 19.52
N VAL A 5 16.15 -16.62 18.71
CA VAL A 5 15.10 -17.65 18.58
C VAL A 5 14.88 -18.39 19.90
N GLU A 6 15.95 -18.57 20.69
CA GLU A 6 15.90 -19.17 22.02
C GLU A 6 15.15 -18.28 23.02
N GLU A 7 15.47 -16.98 23.04
CA GLU A 7 14.78 -15.99 23.88
C GLU A 7 13.29 -15.91 23.52
N LEU A 8 12.98 -15.91 22.21
CA LEU A 8 11.62 -15.92 21.69
C LEU A 8 10.87 -17.19 22.12
N SER A 9 11.50 -18.35 21.99
CA SER A 9 10.91 -19.65 22.40
C SER A 9 10.61 -19.68 23.90
N ALA A 10 11.54 -19.18 24.73
CA ALA A 10 11.36 -19.11 26.17
C ALA A 10 10.21 -18.16 26.56
N GLY A 11 10.10 -17.01 25.91
CA GLY A 11 8.99 -16.08 26.12
C GLY A 11 7.65 -16.69 25.69
N LEU A 12 7.59 -17.31 24.52
CA LEU A 12 6.38 -17.98 24.04
C LEU A 12 5.94 -19.11 24.98
N ALA A 13 6.88 -19.85 25.58
CA ALA A 13 6.54 -20.86 26.59
C ALA A 13 5.91 -20.27 27.84
N ARG A 14 6.36 -19.08 28.29
CA ARG A 14 5.70 -18.36 29.40
C ARG A 14 4.28 -17.95 29.04
N VAL A 15 4.09 -17.36 27.86
CA VAL A 15 2.75 -16.96 27.38
C VAL A 15 1.84 -18.18 27.26
N ALA A 16 2.34 -19.27 26.67
CA ALA A 16 1.58 -20.50 26.48
C ALA A 16 1.16 -21.15 27.81
N SER A 17 2.03 -21.11 28.82
CA SER A 17 1.68 -21.54 30.18
C SER A 17 0.62 -20.63 30.82
N ARG A 18 0.75 -19.31 30.66
CA ARG A 18 -0.19 -18.32 31.23
C ARG A 18 -1.57 -18.39 30.59
N ALA A 19 -1.62 -18.52 29.26
CA ALA A 19 -2.84 -18.55 28.47
C ALA A 19 -3.42 -19.96 28.28
N GLY A 20 -2.79 -21.01 28.83
CA GLY A 20 -3.28 -22.39 28.75
C GLY A 20 -3.21 -23.00 27.34
N LEU A 21 -2.26 -22.58 26.50
CA LEU A 21 -2.11 -23.05 25.11
C LEU A 21 -1.43 -24.43 25.00
N GLY A 22 -0.94 -24.98 26.11
CA GLY A 22 -0.13 -26.20 26.15
C GLY A 22 1.36 -25.95 25.88
N ALA A 23 2.16 -27.01 25.87
CA ALA A 23 3.60 -26.89 25.63
C ALA A 23 3.90 -26.60 24.16
N LEU A 24 4.91 -25.74 23.92
CA LEU A 24 5.49 -25.58 22.59
C LEU A 24 6.09 -26.91 22.13
N SER A 25 5.92 -27.22 20.86
CA SER A 25 6.40 -28.47 20.25
C SER A 25 7.21 -28.27 18.96
N SER A 26 7.37 -27.03 18.52
CA SER A 26 8.30 -26.65 17.44
C SER A 26 8.97 -25.30 17.77
N GLN A 27 10.11 -25.03 17.13
CA GLN A 27 10.67 -23.68 17.15
C GLN A 27 9.76 -22.70 16.41
N PRO A 28 9.67 -21.43 16.86
CA PRO A 28 8.94 -20.40 16.16
C PRO A 28 9.63 -20.08 14.83
N GLN A 29 8.84 -19.95 13.77
CA GLN A 29 9.29 -19.60 12.44
C GLN A 29 8.84 -18.19 12.08
N ARG A 30 9.76 -17.34 11.65
CA ARG A 30 9.42 -16.01 11.15
C ARG A 30 8.65 -16.14 9.84
N LEU A 31 7.49 -15.49 9.76
CA LEU A 31 6.72 -15.40 8.53
C LEU A 31 7.29 -14.30 7.63
N THR A 32 7.29 -14.55 6.32
CA THR A 32 7.62 -13.55 5.31
C THR A 32 6.40 -12.67 5.06
N GLY A 33 6.18 -11.69 5.94
CA GLY A 33 5.04 -10.78 5.91
C GLY A 33 5.04 -9.86 7.13
N GLY A 34 4.66 -8.59 6.94
CA GLY A 34 4.80 -7.51 7.92
C GLY A 34 5.94 -6.58 7.55
N ALA A 35 5.60 -5.40 7.00
CA ALA A 35 6.60 -4.41 6.58
C ALA A 35 7.27 -3.72 7.78
N VAL A 36 6.56 -3.64 8.92
CA VAL A 36 6.97 -2.93 10.14
C VAL A 36 6.94 -3.85 11.36
N MET A 37 5.90 -4.65 11.53
CA MET A 37 5.74 -5.60 12.65
C MET A 37 6.26 -7.00 12.32
N GLU A 38 6.73 -7.71 13.33
CA GLU A 38 7.16 -9.10 13.19
C GLU A 38 5.99 -10.06 13.39
N SER A 39 5.90 -11.05 12.51
CA SER A 39 4.97 -12.17 12.64
C SER A 39 5.73 -13.49 12.75
N TRP A 40 5.44 -14.29 13.77
CA TRP A 40 6.09 -15.57 14.04
C TRP A 40 5.06 -16.67 14.24
N ARG A 41 5.13 -17.74 13.45
CA ARG A 41 4.28 -18.92 13.60
C ARG A 41 4.91 -19.91 14.58
N PHE A 42 4.13 -20.50 15.47
CA PHE A 42 4.58 -21.56 16.37
C PHE A 42 3.45 -22.54 16.68
N PHE A 43 3.82 -23.74 17.13
CA PHE A 43 2.88 -24.82 17.44
C PHE A 43 2.89 -25.13 18.94
N ALA A 44 1.71 -25.14 19.56
CA ALA A 44 1.54 -25.44 20.98
C ALA A 44 0.21 -26.17 21.24
N GLY A 45 0.24 -27.17 22.12
CA GLY A 45 -0.97 -27.89 22.55
C GLY A 45 -1.83 -28.46 21.41
N GLY A 46 -1.21 -28.85 20.28
CA GLY A 46 -1.92 -29.39 19.13
C GLY A 46 -2.46 -28.36 18.14
N CYS A 47 -2.20 -27.06 18.33
CA CYS A 47 -2.69 -25.97 17.48
C CYS A 47 -1.55 -25.07 16.97
N ASP A 48 -1.73 -24.49 15.78
CA ASP A 48 -0.89 -23.43 15.26
C ASP A 48 -1.33 -22.04 15.74
N TYR A 49 -0.36 -21.21 16.09
CA TYR A 49 -0.54 -19.83 16.51
C TYR A 49 0.40 -18.90 15.77
N VAL A 50 0.05 -17.61 15.74
CA VAL A 50 0.88 -16.53 15.23
C VAL A 50 1.07 -15.50 16.35
N LEU A 51 2.32 -15.19 16.66
CA LEU A 51 2.70 -14.03 17.45
C LEU A 51 2.87 -12.84 16.51
N ARG A 52 2.17 -11.74 16.78
CA ARG A 52 2.40 -10.43 16.18
C ARG A 52 3.03 -9.52 17.23
N ARG A 53 4.19 -8.93 16.93
CA ARG A 53 4.93 -8.07 17.87
C ARG A 53 5.68 -6.94 17.18
N ALA A 54 5.97 -5.89 17.95
CA ALA A 54 6.92 -4.88 17.51
C ALA A 54 8.37 -5.38 17.59
N PRO A 55 9.25 -5.01 16.65
CA PRO A 55 10.69 -5.26 16.75
C PRO A 55 11.31 -4.64 18.02
N SER A 56 10.82 -3.47 18.43
CA SER A 56 11.14 -2.81 19.69
C SER A 56 10.02 -1.87 20.14
N LEU A 57 10.05 -1.39 21.38
CA LEU A 57 9.05 -0.43 21.88
C LEU A 57 9.09 0.92 21.15
N ALA A 58 10.24 1.32 20.59
CA ALA A 58 10.35 2.54 19.79
C ALA A 58 9.49 2.48 18.51
N PHE A 59 9.22 1.28 17.98
CA PHE A 59 8.32 1.09 16.83
C PHE A 59 6.83 1.28 17.21
N MET A 60 6.51 1.39 18.49
CA MET A 60 5.16 1.72 18.96
C MET A 60 4.95 3.23 19.06
N GLU A 61 6.02 4.03 19.04
CA GLU A 61 5.92 5.50 19.13
C GLU A 61 5.18 6.06 17.91
N GLY A 62 4.20 6.93 18.15
CA GLY A 62 3.41 7.59 17.10
C GLY A 62 2.34 6.70 16.44
N ARG A 63 2.16 5.44 16.87
CA ARG A 63 1.00 4.64 16.44
C ARG A 63 -0.30 5.18 17.05
N PRO A 64 -1.44 5.03 16.35
CA PRO A 64 -2.73 5.50 16.87
C PRO A 64 -3.13 4.79 18.17
N TYR A 65 -2.73 3.53 18.31
CA TYR A 65 -2.91 2.74 19.52
C TYR A 65 -1.92 1.58 19.62
N GLY A 66 -1.84 0.99 20.80
CA GLY A 66 -0.98 -0.16 21.10
C GLY A 66 -1.60 -1.52 20.74
N HIS A 67 -0.79 -2.57 20.79
CA HIS A 67 -1.19 -3.94 20.49
C HIS A 67 -2.36 -4.47 21.33
N ALA A 68 -2.57 -3.98 22.55
CA ALA A 68 -3.72 -4.38 23.37
C ALA A 68 -5.06 -3.90 22.79
N VAL A 69 -5.09 -2.65 22.28
CA VAL A 69 -6.27 -2.10 21.58
C VAL A 69 -6.46 -2.81 20.24
N GLU A 70 -5.37 -3.05 19.50
CA GLU A 70 -5.41 -3.82 18.24
C GLU A 70 -6.00 -5.22 18.45
N ALA A 71 -5.54 -5.95 19.48
CA ALA A 71 -6.06 -7.26 19.87
C ALA A 71 -7.56 -7.22 20.23
N ALA A 72 -7.97 -6.26 21.05
CA ALA A 72 -9.37 -6.11 21.45
C ALA A 72 -10.28 -5.71 20.27
N LEU A 73 -9.76 -4.91 19.32
CA LEU A 73 -10.45 -4.55 18.09
C LEU A 73 -10.70 -5.76 17.19
N ILE A 74 -9.70 -6.63 17.03
CA ILE A 74 -9.82 -7.88 16.26
C ILE A 74 -10.91 -8.77 16.87
N GLU A 75 -10.93 -8.96 18.20
CA GLU A 75 -11.98 -9.74 18.86
C GLU A 75 -13.37 -9.11 18.72
N ALA A 76 -13.48 -7.78 18.82
CA ALA A 76 -14.73 -7.07 18.60
C ALA A 76 -15.26 -7.30 17.17
N ALA A 77 -14.40 -7.16 16.15
CA ALA A 77 -14.75 -7.44 14.77
C ALA A 77 -15.18 -8.89 14.56
N ARG A 78 -14.43 -9.84 15.11
CA ARG A 78 -14.73 -11.28 15.07
C ARG A 78 -16.09 -11.60 15.70
N ALA A 79 -16.40 -11.00 16.84
CA ALA A 79 -17.69 -11.16 17.53
C ALA A 79 -18.88 -10.65 16.70
N LYS A 80 -18.63 -9.77 15.72
CA LYS A 80 -19.63 -9.26 14.76
C LYS A 80 -19.64 -10.02 13.43
N GLY A 81 -18.92 -11.14 13.35
CA GLY A 81 -18.90 -12.02 12.18
C GLY A 81 -17.96 -11.58 11.07
N VAL A 82 -17.03 -10.65 11.34
CA VAL A 82 -15.90 -10.37 10.45
C VAL A 82 -14.98 -11.58 10.45
N THR A 83 -14.43 -11.92 9.29
CA THR A 83 -13.49 -13.02 9.11
C THR A 83 -12.13 -12.62 9.69
N ALA A 84 -11.98 -12.68 11.01
CA ALA A 84 -10.79 -12.25 11.74
C ALA A 84 -10.27 -13.36 12.69
N PRO A 85 -8.96 -13.38 13.00
CA PRO A 85 -8.38 -14.42 13.84
C PRO A 85 -8.85 -14.30 15.30
N GLU A 86 -8.90 -15.43 16.01
CA GLU A 86 -9.08 -15.45 17.46
C GLU A 86 -7.77 -15.05 18.15
N VAL A 87 -7.78 -13.98 18.94
CA VAL A 87 -6.70 -13.56 19.82
C VAL A 87 -6.77 -14.34 21.12
N VAL A 88 -5.70 -15.09 21.41
CA VAL A 88 -5.63 -16.00 22.56
C VAL A 88 -4.81 -15.44 23.73
N ALA A 89 -3.95 -14.46 23.48
CA ALA A 89 -3.19 -13.77 24.53
C ALA A 89 -2.68 -12.41 24.07
N VAL A 90 -2.63 -11.43 24.97
CA VAL A 90 -1.84 -10.19 24.81
C VAL A 90 -0.55 -10.35 25.62
N LEU A 91 0.57 -9.87 25.08
CA LEU A 91 1.87 -9.94 25.77
C LEU A 91 1.89 -9.02 27.00
N GLU A 92 2.48 -9.52 28.07
CA GLU A 92 2.74 -8.81 29.32
C GLU A 92 4.26 -8.59 29.49
N GLU A 93 4.65 -7.64 30.34
CA GLU A 93 6.07 -7.34 30.61
C GLU A 93 6.85 -8.60 31.05
N GLY A 94 6.24 -9.43 31.91
CA GLY A 94 6.83 -10.68 32.39
C GLY A 94 7.07 -11.74 31.31
N ASP A 95 6.46 -11.60 30.12
CA ASP A 95 6.73 -12.50 29.01
C ASP A 95 8.11 -12.23 28.38
N GLY A 96 8.69 -11.03 28.58
CA GLY A 96 10.01 -10.67 28.05
C GLY A 96 10.08 -10.56 26.52
N LEU A 97 8.92 -10.41 25.87
CA LEU A 97 8.79 -10.37 24.41
C LEU A 97 8.49 -8.96 23.85
N GLY A 98 8.34 -7.97 24.73
CA GLY A 98 7.96 -6.61 24.36
C GLY A 98 6.45 -6.48 24.15
N SER A 99 6.04 -5.65 23.19
CA SER A 99 4.62 -5.39 22.88
C SER A 99 4.14 -6.25 21.72
N GLY A 100 3.00 -6.92 21.89
CA GLY A 100 2.41 -7.80 20.89
C GLY A 100 1.23 -8.60 21.42
N PHE A 101 0.70 -9.49 20.59
CA PHE A 101 -0.36 -10.43 20.93
C PHE A 101 -0.22 -11.73 20.13
N ILE A 102 -0.85 -12.79 20.61
CA ILE A 102 -0.89 -14.12 20.01
C ILE A 102 -2.30 -14.40 19.54
N MET A 103 -2.42 -14.92 18.33
CA MET A 103 -3.67 -15.31 17.72
C MET A 103 -3.59 -16.72 17.14
N ARG A 104 -4.73 -17.37 16.94
CA ARG A 104 -4.80 -18.63 16.18
C ARG A 104 -4.32 -18.40 14.76
N ALA A 105 -3.51 -19.32 14.25
CA ALA A 105 -3.16 -19.32 12.84
C ALA A 105 -4.38 -19.71 12.00
N LEU A 106 -4.73 -18.88 11.04
CA LEU A 106 -5.79 -19.14 10.08
C LEU A 106 -5.23 -19.89 8.85
N PRO A 107 -6.03 -20.74 8.20
CA PRO A 107 -5.61 -21.42 6.97
C PRO A 107 -5.52 -20.44 5.79
N GLY A 108 -4.89 -20.88 4.70
CA GLY A 108 -4.76 -20.09 3.47
C GLY A 108 -3.44 -19.32 3.35
N THR A 109 -3.40 -18.41 2.37
CA THR A 109 -2.22 -17.62 2.01
C THR A 109 -2.56 -16.15 1.85
N ALA A 110 -1.59 -15.28 2.15
CA ALA A 110 -1.64 -13.84 1.86
C ALA A 110 -0.91 -13.49 0.56
N ASP A 111 -0.37 -14.47 -0.18
CA ASP A 111 0.35 -14.22 -1.44
C ASP A 111 -0.64 -13.82 -2.55
N PRO A 112 -0.63 -12.56 -3.00
CA PRO A 112 -1.57 -12.07 -4.00
C PRO A 112 -1.49 -12.82 -5.32
N LYS A 113 -0.32 -13.37 -5.69
CA LYS A 113 -0.19 -14.16 -6.93
C LYS A 113 -0.98 -15.46 -6.85
N VAL A 114 -1.02 -16.08 -5.67
CA VAL A 114 -1.78 -17.32 -5.45
C VAL A 114 -3.27 -16.99 -5.37
N ILE A 115 -3.63 -15.95 -4.60
CA ILE A 115 -5.04 -15.54 -4.42
C ILE A 115 -5.68 -15.16 -5.76
N LEU A 116 -5.01 -14.36 -6.57
CA LEU A 116 -5.50 -13.91 -7.88
C LEU A 116 -5.53 -15.04 -8.94
N GLY A 117 -5.02 -16.22 -8.61
CA GLY A 117 -5.10 -17.43 -9.43
C GLY A 117 -6.22 -18.39 -9.00
N CYS A 118 -7.12 -17.99 -8.09
CA CYS A 118 -8.22 -18.82 -7.62
C CYS A 118 -9.25 -19.16 -8.73
N ASP A 119 -9.99 -20.24 -8.50
CA ASP A 119 -10.96 -20.79 -9.47
C ASP A 119 -12.28 -20.00 -9.52
N ASP A 120 -12.62 -19.25 -8.46
CA ASP A 120 -13.85 -18.44 -8.36
C ASP A 120 -13.55 -17.01 -7.87
N PRO A 121 -12.96 -16.16 -8.73
CA PRO A 121 -12.62 -14.79 -8.38
C PRO A 121 -13.85 -13.93 -8.05
N ASP A 122 -14.99 -14.19 -8.68
CA ASP A 122 -16.24 -13.44 -8.45
C ASP A 122 -16.85 -13.79 -7.09
N GLY A 123 -16.84 -15.06 -6.70
CA GLY A 123 -17.25 -15.52 -5.39
C GLY A 123 -16.38 -14.94 -4.27
N LEU A 124 -15.06 -14.96 -4.48
CA LEU A 124 -14.11 -14.35 -3.55
C LEU A 124 -14.34 -12.84 -3.42
N LEU A 125 -14.53 -12.12 -4.55
CA LEU A 125 -14.80 -10.68 -4.52
C LEU A 125 -16.08 -10.34 -3.74
N ARG A 126 -17.15 -11.13 -3.92
CA ARG A 126 -18.38 -10.97 -3.14
C ARG A 126 -18.16 -11.25 -1.65
N ALA A 127 -17.36 -12.25 -1.30
CA ALA A 127 -17.04 -12.56 0.09
C ALA A 127 -16.27 -11.42 0.76
N ILE A 128 -15.27 -10.86 0.08
CA ILE A 128 -14.49 -9.69 0.52
C ILE A 128 -15.41 -8.48 0.73
N ALA A 129 -16.27 -8.16 -0.24
CA ALA A 129 -17.21 -7.04 -0.13
C ALA A 129 -18.15 -7.16 1.08
N ARG A 130 -18.67 -8.37 1.32
CA ARG A 130 -19.54 -8.67 2.47
C ARG A 130 -18.79 -8.56 3.79
N ASP A 131 -17.55 -9.04 3.84
CA ASP A 131 -16.74 -8.98 5.05
C ASP A 131 -16.43 -7.52 5.41
N LEU A 132 -16.06 -6.69 4.43
CA LEU A 132 -15.89 -5.25 4.63
C LEU A 132 -17.16 -4.56 5.11
N ALA A 133 -18.33 -4.92 4.56
CA ALA A 133 -19.61 -4.41 5.03
C ALA A 133 -19.88 -4.77 6.51
N ARG A 134 -19.42 -5.93 6.99
CA ARG A 134 -19.51 -6.30 8.42
C ARG A 134 -18.60 -5.43 9.27
N ILE A 135 -17.38 -5.12 8.81
CA ILE A 135 -16.48 -4.18 9.48
C ILE A 135 -17.17 -2.82 9.63
N HIS A 136 -17.76 -2.31 8.55
CA HIS A 136 -18.42 -1.00 8.53
C HIS A 136 -19.73 -0.94 9.35
N ARG A 137 -20.22 -2.07 9.88
CA ARG A 137 -21.35 -2.08 10.84
C ARG A 137 -20.91 -1.82 12.28
N LEU A 138 -19.63 -1.97 12.61
CA LEU A 138 -19.14 -1.68 13.96
C LEU A 138 -19.20 -0.18 14.25
N ARG A 139 -19.73 0.15 15.43
CA ARG A 139 -19.78 1.52 15.97
C ARG A 139 -18.77 1.66 17.11
N GLN A 140 -18.55 2.90 17.56
CA GLN A 140 -17.63 3.18 18.67
C GLN A 140 -17.95 2.38 19.94
N ALA A 141 -19.23 2.13 20.22
CA ALA A 141 -19.66 1.33 21.37
C ALA A 141 -19.36 -0.17 21.24
N ASP A 142 -19.03 -0.67 20.04
CA ASP A 142 -18.74 -2.08 19.79
C ASP A 142 -17.24 -2.40 19.91
N VAL A 143 -16.36 -1.40 20.03
CA VAL A 143 -14.89 -1.56 19.98
C VAL A 143 -14.22 -0.94 21.21
N PRO A 144 -12.96 -1.30 21.53
CA PRO A 144 -12.22 -0.66 22.63
C PRO A 144 -12.11 0.87 22.47
N GLU A 145 -12.06 1.57 23.60
CA GLU A 145 -11.68 2.98 23.63
C GLU A 145 -10.27 3.19 23.05
N GLY A 146 -10.03 4.36 22.44
CA GLY A 146 -8.73 4.73 21.88
C GLY A 146 -8.57 4.49 20.37
N VAL A 147 -9.55 3.86 19.71
CA VAL A 147 -9.62 3.87 18.23
C VAL A 147 -9.93 5.29 17.76
N PRO A 148 -9.09 5.92 16.93
CA PRO A 148 -9.23 7.33 16.57
C PRO A 148 -10.41 7.56 15.62
N VAL A 149 -10.92 8.81 15.59
CA VAL A 149 -11.90 9.28 14.61
C VAL A 149 -11.21 10.24 13.65
N MET A 150 -11.33 9.98 12.35
CA MET A 150 -10.70 10.79 11.32
C MET A 150 -11.54 12.04 11.02
N HIS A 151 -10.91 13.21 11.13
CA HIS A 151 -11.47 14.46 10.63
C HIS A 151 -10.85 14.82 9.29
N TYR A 152 -11.66 14.88 8.22
CA TYR A 152 -11.16 14.94 6.84
C TYR A 152 -10.29 16.17 6.57
N GLY A 153 -10.74 17.35 7.02
CA GLY A 153 -9.94 18.58 6.87
C GLY A 153 -8.60 18.53 7.61
N ALA A 154 -8.56 17.94 8.80
CA ALA A 154 -7.31 17.75 9.56
C ALA A 154 -6.40 16.75 8.86
N ALA A 155 -6.95 15.64 8.36
CA ALA A 155 -6.17 14.65 7.65
C ALA A 155 -5.58 15.18 6.33
N ILE A 156 -6.32 16.01 5.58
CA ILE A 156 -5.79 16.70 4.40
C ILE A 156 -4.66 17.66 4.80
N ALA A 157 -4.82 18.41 5.90
CA ALA A 157 -3.77 19.27 6.42
C ALA A 157 -2.52 18.48 6.84
N ASP A 158 -2.69 17.29 7.43
CA ASP A 158 -1.59 16.39 7.78
C ASP A 158 -0.87 15.86 6.54
N LEU A 159 -1.59 15.53 5.46
CA LEU A 159 -0.97 15.17 4.18
C LEU A 159 -0.17 16.34 3.59
N LYS A 160 -0.70 17.57 3.69
CA LYS A 160 0.00 18.77 3.23
C LYS A 160 1.27 19.03 4.05
N ALA A 161 1.23 18.84 5.38
CA ALA A 161 2.40 18.94 6.22
C ALA A 161 3.47 17.90 5.85
N GLN A 162 3.06 16.63 5.68
CA GLN A 162 3.96 15.56 5.23
C GLN A 162 4.57 15.84 3.85
N PHE A 163 3.81 16.45 2.94
CA PHE A 163 4.31 16.87 1.64
C PHE A 163 5.40 17.93 1.75
N MET A 164 5.20 18.94 2.60
CA MET A 164 6.22 19.97 2.84
C MET A 164 7.48 19.39 3.51
N GLU A 165 7.33 18.49 4.47
CA GLU A 165 8.44 17.77 5.10
C GLU A 165 9.21 16.89 4.10
N ALA A 166 8.51 16.35 3.11
CA ALA A 166 9.10 15.56 2.03
C ALA A 166 9.78 16.40 0.94
N GLY A 167 9.74 17.73 1.03
CA GLY A 167 10.42 18.66 0.13
C GLY A 167 9.49 19.62 -0.63
N GLY A 168 8.18 19.36 -0.67
CA GLY A 168 7.20 20.25 -1.29
C GLY A 168 7.40 20.46 -2.80
N ASP A 169 7.93 19.45 -3.51
CA ASP A 169 8.54 19.60 -4.83
C ASP A 169 7.99 18.61 -5.88
N ARG A 170 6.79 18.05 -5.65
CA ARG A 170 6.09 17.16 -6.59
C ARG A 170 4.81 17.83 -7.09
N PRO A 171 4.80 18.43 -8.30
CA PRO A 171 3.65 19.16 -8.82
C PRO A 171 2.34 18.38 -8.87
N ILE A 172 2.39 17.08 -9.19
CA ILE A 172 1.19 16.25 -9.29
C ILE A 172 0.59 15.95 -7.90
N ILE A 173 1.44 15.71 -6.89
CA ILE A 173 0.99 15.55 -5.50
C ILE A 173 0.41 16.87 -4.98
N ALA A 174 1.07 18.00 -5.26
CA ALA A 174 0.57 19.33 -4.94
C ALA A 174 -0.81 19.61 -5.54
N LEU A 175 -1.01 19.25 -6.82
CA LEU A 175 -2.30 19.36 -7.50
C LEU A 175 -3.36 18.49 -6.81
N GLY A 176 -3.03 17.24 -6.45
CA GLY A 176 -3.94 16.36 -5.71
C GLY A 176 -4.30 16.89 -4.32
N LEU A 177 -3.34 17.44 -3.58
CA LEU A 177 -3.60 18.07 -2.29
C LEU A 177 -4.54 19.27 -2.41
N LYS A 178 -4.30 20.16 -3.39
CA LYS A 178 -5.19 21.30 -3.64
C LYS A 178 -6.59 20.84 -4.04
N TRP A 179 -6.68 19.82 -4.89
CA TRP A 179 -7.95 19.22 -5.28
C TRP A 179 -8.71 18.65 -4.07
N LEU A 180 -8.02 17.96 -3.16
CA LEU A 180 -8.62 17.42 -1.93
C LEU A 180 -9.14 18.54 -1.01
N GLU A 181 -8.40 19.65 -0.88
CA GLU A 181 -8.85 20.83 -0.12
C GLU A 181 -10.15 21.41 -0.71
N ASP A 182 -10.21 21.55 -2.03
CA ASP A 182 -11.36 22.15 -2.73
C ASP A 182 -12.60 21.25 -2.79
N ASN A 183 -12.40 19.94 -2.75
CA ASN A 183 -13.45 18.93 -2.93
C ASN A 183 -13.74 18.11 -1.66
N CYS A 184 -13.23 18.55 -0.50
CA CYS A 184 -13.42 17.84 0.77
C CYS A 184 -14.92 17.66 1.08
N PRO A 185 -15.43 16.41 1.17
CA PRO A 185 -16.84 16.17 1.40
C PRO A 185 -17.22 16.49 2.86
N ALA A 186 -18.51 16.68 3.10
CA ALA A 186 -19.03 16.79 4.47
C ALA A 186 -18.78 15.52 5.28
N GLN A 187 -18.58 15.67 6.59
CA GLN A 187 -18.50 14.53 7.52
C GLN A 187 -19.76 13.66 7.45
N VAL A 188 -19.57 12.35 7.56
CA VAL A 188 -20.67 11.39 7.73
C VAL A 188 -20.64 10.79 9.13
N GLU A 189 -21.72 10.10 9.50
CA GLU A 189 -21.69 9.23 10.68
C GLU A 189 -20.61 8.15 10.46
N PRO A 190 -19.51 8.16 11.24
CA PRO A 190 -18.36 7.36 10.89
C PRO A 190 -18.60 5.88 11.17
N VAL A 191 -17.97 5.04 10.36
CA VAL A 191 -17.90 3.59 10.56
C VAL A 191 -16.48 3.20 10.90
N LEU A 192 -16.28 2.02 11.48
CA LEU A 192 -14.94 1.47 11.60
C LEU A 192 -14.40 1.15 10.20
N ASN A 193 -13.35 1.86 9.79
CA ASN A 193 -12.48 1.47 8.68
C ASN A 193 -11.36 0.59 9.23
N HIS A 194 -11.05 -0.49 8.53
CA HIS A 194 -9.82 -1.26 8.68
C HIS A 194 -8.59 -0.41 8.37
N GLY A 195 -8.68 0.47 7.36
CA GLY A 195 -7.64 1.44 7.00
C GLY A 195 -6.51 0.87 6.12
N ASP A 196 -6.26 -0.43 6.12
CA ASP A 196 -5.36 -1.13 5.16
C ASP A 196 -6.08 -2.31 4.46
N TYR A 197 -7.36 -2.14 4.09
CA TYR A 197 -8.17 -3.23 3.50
C TYR A 197 -7.80 -3.48 2.02
N ARG A 198 -6.82 -4.36 1.80
CA ARG A 198 -6.26 -4.68 0.46
C ARG A 198 -5.86 -6.14 0.36
N MET A 199 -5.69 -6.63 -0.87
CA MET A 199 -5.37 -8.03 -1.20
C MET A 199 -4.24 -8.64 -0.35
N GLY A 200 -3.14 -7.91 -0.11
CA GLY A 200 -2.03 -8.43 0.69
C GLY A 200 -2.28 -8.56 2.20
N ASN A 201 -3.45 -8.14 2.70
CA ASN A 201 -3.89 -8.29 4.09
C ASN A 201 -5.10 -9.23 4.22
N LEU A 202 -5.43 -9.95 3.15
CA LEU A 202 -6.46 -10.97 3.14
C LEU A 202 -5.79 -12.34 3.10
N LEU A 203 -6.26 -13.27 3.93
CA LEU A 203 -5.94 -14.69 3.84
C LEU A 203 -7.02 -15.40 3.05
N VAL A 204 -6.60 -16.21 2.08
CA VAL A 204 -7.51 -16.98 1.24
C VAL A 204 -7.04 -18.43 1.11
N GLU A 205 -7.96 -19.36 1.24
CA GLU A 205 -7.76 -20.78 0.95
C GLU A 205 -8.63 -21.20 -0.23
N GLY A 206 -8.01 -21.50 -1.38
CA GLY A 206 -8.74 -21.67 -2.64
C GLY A 206 -9.42 -20.37 -3.05
N SER A 207 -10.75 -20.34 -2.99
CA SER A 207 -11.57 -19.13 -3.23
C SER A 207 -12.27 -18.63 -1.95
N ASN A 208 -11.93 -19.17 -0.78
CA ASN A 208 -12.58 -18.83 0.48
C ASN A 208 -11.73 -17.79 1.24
N LEU A 209 -12.33 -16.64 1.58
CA LEU A 209 -11.73 -15.69 2.52
C LEU A 209 -11.68 -16.34 3.91
N THR A 210 -10.49 -16.43 4.49
CA THR A 210 -10.25 -17.07 5.79
C THR A 210 -9.78 -16.10 6.86
N GLY A 211 -9.31 -14.91 6.49
CA GLY A 211 -8.85 -13.91 7.46
C GLY A 211 -8.64 -12.50 6.89
N VAL A 212 -8.95 -11.49 7.69
CA VAL A 212 -8.57 -10.08 7.51
C VAL A 212 -7.50 -9.76 8.55
N LEU A 213 -6.33 -9.37 8.06
CA LEU A 213 -5.12 -9.16 8.85
C LEU A 213 -4.78 -7.67 8.94
N ASP A 214 -3.93 -7.33 9.90
CA ASP A 214 -3.24 -6.04 9.99
C ASP A 214 -4.15 -4.84 10.30
N TRP A 215 -4.71 -4.84 11.50
CA TRP A 215 -5.62 -3.83 12.01
C TRP A 215 -4.89 -2.65 12.66
N GLU A 216 -3.67 -2.31 12.24
CA GLU A 216 -2.83 -1.34 12.97
C GLU A 216 -3.18 0.13 12.77
N ILE A 217 -3.89 0.44 11.69
CA ILE A 217 -4.30 1.79 11.32
C ILE A 217 -5.83 1.94 11.20
N ALA A 218 -6.57 1.03 11.85
CA ALA A 218 -8.02 1.10 11.88
C ALA A 218 -8.48 2.36 12.62
N HIS A 219 -9.56 2.95 12.13
CA HIS A 219 -10.05 4.22 12.64
C HIS A 219 -11.51 4.41 12.23
N PHE A 220 -12.21 5.32 12.88
CA PHE A 220 -13.56 5.70 12.51
C PHE A 220 -13.53 6.77 11.42
N GLY A 221 -14.18 6.51 10.28
CA GLY A 221 -14.12 7.39 9.12
C GLY A 221 -15.25 7.16 8.11
N ASP A 222 -15.04 7.62 6.89
CA ASP A 222 -15.95 7.40 5.78
C ASP A 222 -15.77 5.96 5.23
N PRO A 223 -16.85 5.15 5.07
CA PRO A 223 -16.74 3.80 4.49
C PRO A 223 -16.11 3.76 3.08
N HIS A 224 -16.18 4.88 2.34
CA HIS A 224 -15.63 4.95 0.98
C HIS A 224 -14.11 4.85 0.97
N GLU A 225 -13.42 5.13 2.08
CA GLU A 225 -11.97 5.01 2.19
C GLU A 225 -11.50 3.57 1.96
N ASP A 226 -12.01 2.61 2.72
CA ASP A 226 -11.63 1.19 2.55
C ASP A 226 -12.14 0.61 1.23
N LEU A 227 -13.33 1.03 0.79
CA LEU A 227 -13.89 0.62 -0.51
C LEU A 227 -12.96 1.02 -1.66
N ALA A 228 -12.43 2.25 -1.61
CA ALA A 228 -11.52 2.77 -2.62
C ALA A 228 -10.12 2.17 -2.49
N PHE A 229 -9.63 1.99 -1.27
CA PHE A 229 -8.24 1.67 -1.03
C PHE A 229 -7.82 0.35 -1.69
N GLY A 230 -8.52 -0.75 -1.43
CA GLY A 230 -8.24 -2.05 -2.07
C GLY A 230 -8.37 -2.02 -3.60
N CYS A 231 -9.07 -1.03 -4.14
CA CYS A 231 -9.23 -0.81 -5.57
C CYS A 231 -8.11 0.02 -6.19
N MET A 232 -7.12 0.55 -5.47
CA MET A 232 -6.00 1.27 -6.12
C MET A 232 -5.16 0.35 -7.02
N ALA A 233 -4.64 0.85 -8.15
CA ALA A 233 -3.91 0.04 -9.14
C ALA A 233 -2.70 -0.70 -8.55
N VAL A 234 -2.04 -0.07 -7.57
CA VAL A 234 -0.90 -0.62 -6.81
C VAL A 234 -1.21 -1.94 -6.09
N TRP A 235 -2.47 -2.21 -5.74
CA TRP A 235 -2.91 -3.42 -5.03
C TRP A 235 -3.54 -4.49 -5.94
N ARG A 236 -3.58 -4.26 -7.25
CA ARG A 236 -4.17 -5.19 -8.24
C ARG A 236 -3.12 -6.12 -8.88
N PHE A 237 -1.84 -6.01 -8.51
CA PHE A 237 -0.74 -6.89 -8.93
C PHE A 237 -0.68 -7.17 -10.45
N HIS A 238 -0.77 -6.10 -11.24
CA HIS A 238 -0.78 -6.12 -12.72
C HIS A 238 -2.11 -6.50 -13.40
N ARG A 239 -3.18 -6.77 -12.64
CA ARG A 239 -4.53 -6.98 -13.17
C ARG A 239 -5.29 -5.66 -13.36
N TYR A 240 -4.79 -4.81 -14.25
CA TYR A 240 -5.39 -3.48 -14.47
C TYR A 240 -6.82 -3.57 -15.05
N ASP A 241 -7.10 -4.65 -15.79
CA ASP A 241 -8.41 -5.02 -16.34
C ASP A 241 -9.45 -5.42 -15.28
N ARG A 242 -9.02 -5.67 -14.04
CA ARG A 242 -9.87 -6.08 -12.92
C ARG A 242 -9.78 -5.06 -11.78
N PRO A 243 -10.53 -3.96 -11.84
CA PRO A 243 -10.31 -2.81 -10.99
C PRO A 243 -10.64 -3.02 -9.50
N ALA A 244 -11.48 -3.99 -9.15
CA ALA A 244 -11.79 -4.32 -7.76
C ALA A 244 -10.83 -5.39 -7.23
N LEU A 245 -9.84 -4.96 -6.43
CA LEU A 245 -8.82 -5.81 -5.79
C LEU A 245 -8.05 -6.74 -6.75
N GLY A 246 -8.09 -6.52 -8.07
CA GLY A 246 -7.53 -7.44 -9.07
C GLY A 246 -8.41 -8.65 -9.39
N LEU A 247 -9.62 -8.76 -8.82
CA LEU A 247 -10.52 -9.91 -8.95
C LEU A 247 -11.62 -9.70 -9.99
N GLY A 248 -12.26 -8.54 -10.00
CA GLY A 248 -13.42 -8.26 -10.85
C GLY A 248 -13.73 -6.78 -11.04
N SER A 249 -14.98 -6.45 -11.37
CA SER A 249 -15.40 -5.08 -11.64
C SER A 249 -15.73 -4.30 -10.36
N ILE A 250 -15.57 -2.96 -10.39
CA ILE A 250 -16.00 -2.07 -9.29
C ILE A 250 -17.51 -2.16 -9.08
N ALA A 251 -18.29 -2.32 -10.15
CA ALA A 251 -19.74 -2.40 -10.08
C ALA A 251 -20.20 -3.64 -9.29
N ASP A 252 -19.61 -4.81 -9.55
CA ASP A 252 -19.95 -6.04 -8.83
C ASP A 252 -19.51 -6.00 -7.36
N TYR A 253 -18.34 -5.41 -7.11
CA TYR A 253 -17.81 -5.20 -5.76
C TYR A 253 -18.74 -4.30 -4.93
N ILE A 254 -19.10 -3.14 -5.48
CA ILE A 254 -20.04 -2.21 -4.85
C ILE A 254 -21.41 -2.86 -4.67
N ALA A 255 -21.95 -3.53 -5.68
CA ALA A 255 -23.26 -4.20 -5.58
C ALA A 255 -23.28 -5.25 -4.46
N ALA A 256 -22.20 -6.03 -4.31
CA ALA A 256 -22.08 -7.01 -3.23
C ALA A 256 -21.95 -6.35 -1.85
N TYR A 257 -21.20 -5.25 -1.76
CA TYR A 257 -21.07 -4.45 -0.54
C TYR A 257 -22.42 -3.84 -0.14
N GLU A 258 -23.11 -3.16 -1.05
CA GLU A 258 -24.41 -2.51 -0.79
C GLU A 258 -25.48 -3.51 -0.37
N ALA A 259 -25.50 -4.71 -0.98
CA ALA A 259 -26.44 -5.77 -0.64
C ALA A 259 -26.26 -6.26 0.81
N GLU A 260 -25.04 -6.26 1.33
CA GLU A 260 -24.76 -6.58 2.73
C GLU A 260 -24.97 -5.34 3.61
N ALA A 261 -24.31 -4.22 3.32
CA ALA A 261 -24.32 -3.02 4.15
C ALA A 261 -25.70 -2.35 4.28
N GLY A 262 -26.58 -2.52 3.29
CA GLY A 262 -27.91 -1.89 3.27
C GLY A 262 -27.86 -0.38 2.99
N VAL A 263 -26.72 0.13 2.53
CA VAL A 263 -26.50 1.54 2.17
C VAL A 263 -25.97 1.63 0.75
N LYS A 264 -26.24 2.76 0.07
CA LYS A 264 -25.72 3.04 -1.26
C LYS A 264 -24.34 3.69 -1.18
N VAL A 265 -23.46 3.30 -2.09
CA VAL A 265 -22.13 3.89 -2.27
C VAL A 265 -22.29 5.12 -3.17
N ASP A 266 -21.79 6.25 -2.72
CA ASP A 266 -21.71 7.49 -3.48
C ASP A 266 -20.47 7.46 -4.38
N PRO A 267 -20.62 7.44 -5.72
CA PRO A 267 -19.50 7.41 -6.66
C PRO A 267 -18.56 8.62 -6.51
N ALA A 268 -19.07 9.79 -6.13
CA ALA A 268 -18.25 10.99 -5.95
C ALA A 268 -17.35 10.86 -4.72
N ARG A 269 -17.88 10.31 -3.62
CA ARG A 269 -17.07 9.98 -2.44
C ARG A 269 -16.07 8.88 -2.73
N PHE A 270 -16.47 7.83 -3.45
CA PHE A 270 -15.54 6.78 -3.87
C PHE A 270 -14.34 7.37 -4.65
N ARG A 271 -14.60 8.29 -5.60
CA ARG A 271 -13.54 9.00 -6.34
C ARG A 271 -12.68 9.86 -5.41
N PHE A 272 -13.30 10.65 -4.52
CA PHE A 272 -12.58 11.48 -3.55
C PHE A 272 -11.61 10.64 -2.71
N TRP A 273 -12.08 9.53 -2.15
CA TRP A 273 -11.28 8.66 -1.31
C TRP A 273 -10.22 7.86 -2.08
N THR A 274 -10.48 7.55 -3.35
CA THR A 274 -9.44 7.02 -4.26
C THR A 274 -8.31 8.02 -4.41
N ILE A 275 -8.61 9.30 -4.67
CA ILE A 275 -7.60 10.37 -4.80
C ILE A 275 -6.86 10.57 -3.47
N TYR A 276 -7.60 10.65 -2.35
CA TYR A 276 -7.03 10.81 -1.01
C TYR A 276 -6.01 9.69 -0.72
N ARG A 277 -6.36 8.43 -0.97
CA ARG A 277 -5.48 7.29 -0.70
C ARG A 277 -4.30 7.19 -1.67
N THR A 278 -4.46 7.64 -2.91
CA THR A 278 -3.34 7.79 -3.86
C THR A 278 -2.32 8.82 -3.38
N VAL A 279 -2.78 9.99 -2.88
CA VAL A 279 -1.90 11.00 -2.27
C VAL A 279 -1.24 10.46 -1.00
N TRP A 280 -2.03 9.83 -0.12
CA TRP A 280 -1.54 9.22 1.13
C TRP A 280 -0.44 8.20 0.85
N TRP A 281 -0.62 7.32 -0.15
CA TRP A 281 0.38 6.31 -0.49
C TRP A 281 1.61 6.91 -1.18
N ALA A 282 1.45 7.97 -2.00
CA ALA A 282 2.58 8.71 -2.57
C ALA A 282 3.48 9.29 -1.48
N LEU A 283 2.89 9.92 -0.46
CA LEU A 283 3.62 10.47 0.69
C LEU A 283 4.21 9.36 1.57
N GLY A 284 3.49 8.25 1.73
CA GLY A 284 4.01 7.03 2.36
C GLY A 284 5.28 6.50 1.68
N CYS A 285 5.32 6.50 0.35
CA CYS A 285 6.52 6.14 -0.41
C CYS A 285 7.67 7.11 -0.11
N LEU A 286 7.45 8.42 -0.18
CA LEU A 286 8.49 9.41 0.14
C LEU A 286 9.02 9.28 1.58
N LYS A 287 8.15 8.94 2.54
CA LYS A 287 8.53 8.69 3.94
C LYS A 287 9.51 7.52 4.09
N MET A 288 9.45 6.50 3.22
CA MET A 288 10.42 5.39 3.24
C MET A 288 11.86 5.88 3.00
N ALA A 289 12.06 6.84 2.09
CA ALA A 289 13.38 7.45 1.88
C ALA A 289 13.83 8.28 3.09
N ALA A 290 12.90 8.99 3.75
CA ALA A 290 13.20 9.74 4.97
C ALA A 290 13.66 8.81 6.11
N GLN A 291 12.95 7.70 6.33
CA GLN A 291 13.32 6.67 7.31
C GLN A 291 14.69 6.05 7.02
N TRP A 292 15.00 5.80 5.75
CA TRP A 292 16.30 5.30 5.35
C TRP A 292 17.43 6.31 5.57
N ARG A 293 17.20 7.59 5.24
CA ARG A 293 18.16 8.67 5.46
C ARG A 293 18.44 8.93 6.93
N SER A 294 17.42 8.87 7.79
CA SER A 294 17.59 9.08 9.25
C SER A 294 18.26 7.89 9.96
N GLY A 295 18.27 6.71 9.33
CA GLY A 295 18.79 5.49 9.93
C GLY A 295 17.77 4.71 10.75
N ALA A 296 16.51 5.16 10.81
CA ALA A 296 15.44 4.46 11.50
C ALA A 296 15.16 3.08 10.89
N ASP A 297 15.26 2.97 9.56
CA ASP A 297 15.18 1.70 8.84
C ASP A 297 16.10 1.70 7.61
N ARG A 298 17.20 0.94 7.69
CA ARG A 298 18.25 0.90 6.66
C ARG A 298 18.07 -0.22 5.63
N MET A 299 16.91 -0.89 5.61
CA MET A 299 16.61 -1.92 4.61
C MET A 299 16.61 -1.34 3.18
N LEU A 300 17.18 -2.08 2.23
CA LEU A 300 17.33 -1.65 0.83
C LEU A 300 15.96 -1.39 0.17
N GLU A 301 14.94 -2.13 0.58
CA GLU A 301 13.57 -2.00 0.11
C GLU A 301 13.02 -0.60 0.35
N ARG A 302 13.44 0.11 1.41
CA ARG A 302 12.94 1.46 1.71
C ARG A 302 13.27 2.46 0.61
N VAL A 303 14.50 2.41 0.07
CA VAL A 303 14.88 3.31 -1.03
C VAL A 303 14.17 2.92 -2.33
N VAL A 304 13.99 1.63 -2.59
CA VAL A 304 13.29 1.15 -3.79
C VAL A 304 11.78 1.46 -3.74
N ILE A 305 11.13 1.27 -2.58
CA ILE A 305 9.71 1.60 -2.38
C ILE A 305 9.50 3.10 -2.53
N SER A 306 10.44 3.94 -2.09
CA SER A 306 10.27 5.39 -2.25
C SER A 306 10.14 5.85 -3.70
N ARG A 307 10.77 5.13 -4.64
CA ARG A 307 10.64 5.38 -6.08
C ARG A 307 9.27 4.99 -6.64
N ARG A 308 8.45 4.22 -5.92
CA ARG A 308 7.05 3.95 -6.28
C ARG A 308 6.14 5.16 -6.16
N THR A 309 6.65 6.29 -5.64
CA THR A 309 5.96 7.59 -5.73
C THR A 309 5.60 7.93 -7.18
N SER A 310 6.42 7.56 -8.15
CA SER A 310 6.14 7.80 -9.57
C SER A 310 4.90 7.05 -10.07
N GLU A 311 4.69 5.81 -9.61
CA GLU A 311 3.46 5.04 -9.88
C GLU A 311 2.23 5.83 -9.40
N GLN A 312 2.33 6.44 -8.21
CA GLN A 312 1.23 7.19 -7.61
C GLN A 312 1.00 8.55 -8.25
N GLU A 313 2.05 9.23 -8.71
CA GLU A 313 1.89 10.44 -9.52
C GLU A 313 1.18 10.13 -10.84
N LEU A 314 1.48 8.98 -11.48
CA LEU A 314 0.79 8.57 -12.69
C LEU A 314 -0.68 8.26 -12.44
N ASP A 315 -0.98 7.44 -11.43
CA ASP A 315 -2.35 7.12 -11.04
C ASP A 315 -3.13 8.38 -10.68
N LEU A 316 -2.52 9.29 -9.91
CA LEU A 316 -3.12 10.55 -9.49
C LEU A 316 -3.42 11.46 -10.69
N LEU A 317 -2.49 11.58 -11.64
CA LEU A 317 -2.73 12.38 -12.84
C LEU A 317 -3.85 11.79 -13.71
N LEU A 318 -3.92 10.46 -13.85
CA LEU A 318 -5.01 9.77 -14.56
C LEU A 318 -6.38 10.01 -13.91
N LEU A 319 -6.44 10.14 -12.58
CA LEU A 319 -7.67 10.44 -11.83
C LEU A 319 -8.06 11.93 -11.95
N LEU A 320 -7.09 12.83 -11.90
CA LEU A 320 -7.33 14.28 -11.89
C LEU A 320 -7.56 14.85 -13.29
N GLU A 321 -6.96 14.26 -14.33
CA GLU A 321 -7.09 14.77 -15.70
C GLU A 321 -8.53 14.74 -16.22
N GLU A 322 -9.42 13.96 -15.61
CA GLU A 322 -10.85 13.95 -15.92
C GLU A 322 -11.51 15.32 -15.70
N ASP A 323 -10.97 16.11 -14.78
CA ASP A 323 -11.45 17.46 -14.45
C ASP A 323 -10.86 18.55 -15.37
N ALA A 324 -9.91 18.18 -16.26
CA ALA A 324 -9.27 19.13 -17.17
C ALA A 324 -10.18 19.50 -18.36
N PRO A 325 -10.06 20.73 -18.90
CA PRO A 325 -10.74 21.13 -20.12
C PRO A 325 -10.48 20.15 -21.27
N MET A 326 -11.50 19.93 -22.10
CA MET A 326 -11.38 18.99 -23.22
C MET A 326 -10.21 19.32 -24.16
N VAL A 327 -9.93 20.61 -24.37
CA VAL A 327 -8.77 21.06 -25.18
C VAL A 327 -7.44 20.58 -24.61
N GLU A 328 -7.27 20.58 -23.29
CA GLU A 328 -6.06 20.07 -22.63
C GLU A 328 -6.03 18.54 -22.67
N ARG A 329 -7.17 17.87 -22.44
CA ARG A 329 -7.24 16.41 -22.50
C ARG A 329 -6.87 15.84 -23.87
N LEU A 330 -7.19 16.55 -24.95
CA LEU A 330 -6.89 16.19 -26.34
C LEU A 330 -5.43 16.46 -26.74
N ARG A 331 -4.62 17.14 -25.92
CA ARG A 331 -3.19 17.31 -26.20
C ARG A 331 -2.46 15.98 -26.09
N HIS A 332 -1.71 15.66 -27.13
CA HIS A 332 -0.89 14.47 -27.18
C HIS A 332 0.47 14.72 -26.51
N VAL A 333 1.07 13.63 -26.04
CA VAL A 333 2.47 13.62 -25.58
C VAL A 333 3.26 12.66 -26.43
N TYR A 334 4.53 13.00 -26.64
CA TYR A 334 5.49 12.09 -27.25
C TYR A 334 6.23 11.32 -26.16
N PRO A 335 6.47 10.02 -26.35
CA PRO A 335 7.29 9.29 -25.41
C PRO A 335 8.69 9.93 -25.35
N PRO A 336 9.31 9.96 -24.16
CA PRO A 336 10.64 10.53 -24.01
C PRO A 336 11.64 9.79 -24.90
N THR A 337 12.49 10.54 -25.60
CA THR A 337 13.58 10.01 -26.40
C THR A 337 14.74 9.60 -25.50
N THR A 338 15.36 8.46 -25.79
CA THR A 338 16.61 8.04 -25.15
C THR A 338 17.76 8.93 -25.59
N LEU A 339 18.71 9.16 -24.69
CA LEU A 339 19.96 9.86 -25.01
C LEU A 339 20.85 9.03 -25.94
N ASP A 340 21.70 9.73 -26.71
CA ASP A 340 22.70 9.09 -27.56
C ASP A 340 23.80 8.41 -26.72
N HIS A 341 24.18 7.19 -27.09
CA HIS A 341 25.26 6.47 -26.42
C HIS A 341 26.64 7.04 -26.79
N HIS A 342 27.51 7.16 -25.79
CA HIS A 342 28.90 7.55 -25.98
C HIS A 342 29.79 6.30 -26.10
N TYR A 343 30.70 6.25 -27.08
CA TYR A 343 31.59 5.10 -27.32
C TYR A 343 32.86 5.06 -26.46
N GLY A 344 32.90 5.87 -25.39
CA GLY A 344 34.10 6.11 -24.58
C GLY A 344 34.25 5.14 -23.40
N GLU A 345 34.52 5.70 -22.21
CA GLU A 345 34.49 4.95 -20.96
C GLU A 345 33.05 4.55 -20.60
N ALA A 346 32.90 3.46 -19.85
CA ALA A 346 31.59 2.98 -19.41
C ALA A 346 30.92 4.02 -18.49
N ASP A 347 29.67 4.36 -18.80
CA ASP A 347 28.89 5.27 -17.95
C ASP A 347 28.28 4.58 -16.72
N VAL A 348 27.62 5.37 -15.87
CA VAL A 348 27.01 4.87 -14.62
C VAL A 348 25.93 3.81 -14.89
N GLY A 349 25.18 3.95 -15.98
CA GLY A 349 24.15 2.99 -16.36
C GLY A 349 24.72 1.69 -16.91
N GLU A 350 25.76 1.77 -17.74
CA GLU A 350 26.49 0.60 -18.23
C GLU A 350 27.13 -0.18 -17.07
N LEU A 351 27.73 0.51 -16.10
CA LEU A 351 28.23 -0.10 -14.87
C LEU A 351 27.10 -0.79 -14.07
N ALA A 352 25.95 -0.15 -13.90
CA ALA A 352 24.81 -0.73 -13.20
C ALA A 352 24.27 -1.97 -13.92
N SER A 353 24.18 -1.92 -15.26
CA SER A 353 23.77 -3.03 -16.11
C SER A 353 24.73 -4.22 -16.02
N ALA A 354 26.05 -3.99 -16.07
CA ALA A 354 27.05 -5.05 -15.91
C ALA A 354 26.92 -5.77 -14.55
N VAL A 355 26.71 -5.01 -13.46
CA VAL A 355 26.49 -5.60 -12.13
C VAL A 355 25.17 -6.38 -12.09
N LEU A 356 24.10 -5.86 -12.70
CA LEU A 356 22.80 -6.52 -12.78
C LEU A 356 22.89 -7.86 -13.52
N GLU A 357 23.62 -7.91 -14.63
CA GLU A 357 23.88 -9.14 -15.40
C GLU A 357 24.65 -10.16 -14.56
N TRP A 358 25.72 -9.74 -13.90
CA TRP A 358 26.49 -10.63 -13.02
C TRP A 358 25.63 -11.18 -11.88
N LEU A 359 24.84 -10.33 -11.22
CA LEU A 359 23.90 -10.74 -10.16
C LEU A 359 22.86 -11.77 -10.65
N ALA A 360 22.56 -11.83 -11.96
CA ALA A 360 21.66 -12.84 -12.52
C ALA A 360 22.26 -14.25 -12.38
N THR A 361 23.58 -14.36 -12.52
CA THR A 361 24.30 -15.65 -12.54
C THR A 361 24.34 -16.34 -11.18
N ILE A 362 24.08 -15.61 -10.10
CA ILE A 362 24.07 -16.14 -8.72
C ILE A 362 22.65 -16.37 -8.18
N LYS A 363 21.60 -16.03 -8.94
CA LYS A 363 20.21 -16.08 -8.50
C LYS A 363 19.80 -17.45 -7.95
N ASP A 364 20.17 -18.51 -8.65
CA ASP A 364 19.80 -19.89 -8.27
C ASP A 364 20.65 -20.44 -7.12
N LYS A 365 21.67 -19.69 -6.68
CA LYS A 365 22.48 -20.00 -5.49
C LYS A 365 21.88 -19.41 -4.20
N LEU A 366 20.88 -18.53 -4.31
CA LEU A 366 20.24 -17.86 -3.17
C LEU A 366 18.84 -18.44 -2.91
N SER A 367 18.40 -18.40 -1.66
CA SER A 367 17.07 -18.84 -1.24
C SER A 367 16.48 -17.91 -0.19
N GLY A 368 15.19 -18.05 0.11
CA GLY A 368 14.51 -17.29 1.15
C GLY A 368 14.67 -15.78 1.01
N HIS A 369 15.05 -15.12 2.11
CA HIS A 369 15.19 -13.66 2.19
C HIS A 369 16.29 -13.11 1.27
N ASP A 370 17.42 -13.81 1.11
CA ASP A 370 18.53 -13.34 0.27
C ASP A 370 18.15 -13.30 -1.21
N ARG A 371 17.33 -14.26 -1.66
CA ARG A 371 16.81 -14.27 -3.03
C ARG A 371 15.85 -13.10 -3.26
N PHE A 372 15.10 -12.69 -2.25
CA PHE A 372 14.27 -11.51 -2.29
C PHE A 372 15.12 -10.23 -2.35
N GLN A 373 16.13 -10.10 -1.48
CA GLN A 373 17.06 -8.96 -1.50
C GLN A 373 17.78 -8.82 -2.85
N LEU A 374 18.18 -9.95 -3.47
CA LEU A 374 18.73 -9.94 -4.83
C LEU A 374 17.77 -9.33 -5.84
N ALA A 375 16.48 -9.66 -5.77
CA ALA A 375 15.47 -9.09 -6.67
C ALA A 375 15.32 -7.58 -6.46
N VAL A 376 15.35 -7.11 -5.20
CA VAL A 376 15.31 -5.69 -4.83
C VAL A 376 16.55 -4.95 -5.36
N ALA A 377 17.75 -5.50 -5.15
CA ALA A 377 19.00 -4.94 -5.63
C ALA A 377 19.06 -4.84 -7.16
N ARG A 378 18.61 -5.87 -7.86
CA ARG A 378 18.49 -5.85 -9.33
C ARG A 378 17.50 -4.78 -9.79
N ASN A 379 16.40 -4.57 -9.08
CA ASN A 379 15.45 -3.52 -9.41
C ASN A 379 16.09 -2.13 -9.28
N ALA A 380 16.80 -1.89 -8.17
CA ALA A 380 17.52 -0.63 -7.93
C ALA A 380 18.58 -0.34 -9.01
N LEU A 381 19.40 -1.33 -9.37
CA LEU A 381 20.38 -1.18 -10.46
C LEU A 381 19.71 -0.92 -11.81
N GLY A 382 18.57 -1.57 -12.08
CA GLY A 382 17.78 -1.29 -13.27
C GLY A 382 17.27 0.16 -13.32
N MET A 383 16.87 0.73 -12.18
CA MET A 383 16.49 2.15 -12.11
C MET A 383 17.67 3.05 -12.46
N ILE A 384 18.85 2.80 -11.88
CA ILE A 384 20.08 3.56 -12.18
C ILE A 384 20.41 3.51 -13.67
N SER A 385 20.34 2.33 -14.28
CA SER A 385 20.61 2.16 -15.71
C SER A 385 19.63 2.91 -16.61
N ARG A 386 18.36 3.06 -16.22
CA ARG A 386 17.39 3.83 -17.01
C ARG A 386 17.50 5.33 -16.74
N GLU A 387 17.89 5.72 -15.53
CA GLU A 387 18.07 7.13 -15.18
C GLU A 387 19.16 7.79 -16.05
N SER A 388 20.22 7.05 -16.41
CA SER A 388 21.23 7.50 -17.37
C SER A 388 20.73 7.62 -18.82
N GLU A 389 19.64 6.93 -19.18
CA GLU A 389 19.06 6.98 -20.53
C GLU A 389 18.04 8.11 -20.70
N PHE A 390 17.27 8.43 -19.66
CA PHE A 390 16.10 9.32 -19.75
C PHE A 390 16.23 10.65 -19.00
N LEU A 391 17.20 10.82 -18.08
CA LEU A 391 17.41 12.02 -17.25
C LEU A 391 16.10 12.71 -16.80
N PRO A 392 15.20 12.02 -16.07
CA PRO A 392 13.94 12.61 -15.66
C PRO A 392 14.18 13.82 -14.75
N LEU A 393 13.39 14.88 -14.88
CA LEU A 393 13.31 15.96 -13.90
C LEU A 393 12.29 15.57 -12.82
N PRO A 394 12.71 15.07 -11.64
CA PRO A 394 11.79 14.43 -10.72
C PRO A 394 11.11 15.43 -9.77
N THR A 395 11.59 16.67 -9.73
CA THR A 395 11.33 17.68 -8.70
C THR A 395 11.11 19.07 -9.31
N ASP A 396 10.08 19.79 -8.88
CA ASP A 396 9.84 21.18 -9.24
C ASP A 396 9.07 21.90 -8.12
N THR A 397 9.80 22.64 -7.29
CA THR A 397 9.23 23.36 -6.13
C THR A 397 8.39 24.57 -6.54
N GLU A 398 8.75 25.27 -7.62
CA GLU A 398 8.01 26.46 -8.07
C GLU A 398 6.63 26.06 -8.60
N THR A 399 6.60 25.08 -9.50
CA THR A 399 5.34 24.55 -10.05
C THR A 399 4.51 23.89 -8.95
N ALA A 400 5.12 23.12 -8.04
CA ALA A 400 4.39 22.53 -6.91
C ALA A 400 3.78 23.60 -5.98
N GLY A 401 4.51 24.68 -5.69
CA GLY A 401 3.99 25.81 -4.91
C GLY A 401 2.86 26.54 -5.62
N ALA A 402 2.95 26.71 -6.94
CA ALA A 402 1.89 27.30 -7.76
C ALA A 402 0.62 26.44 -7.77
N CYS A 403 0.75 25.11 -7.87
CA CYS A 403 -0.36 24.17 -7.74
C CYS A 403 -1.02 24.26 -6.35
N LEU A 404 -0.23 24.19 -5.28
CA LEU A 404 -0.74 24.22 -3.89
C LEU A 404 -1.46 25.54 -3.56
N SER A 405 -1.04 26.65 -4.14
CA SER A 405 -1.68 27.95 -3.94
C SER A 405 -2.90 28.17 -4.84
N GLY A 406 -3.13 27.29 -5.83
CA GLY A 406 -4.16 27.45 -6.85
C GLY A 406 -3.84 28.48 -7.92
N VAL A 407 -2.58 28.96 -8.00
CA VAL A 407 -2.11 29.85 -9.06
C VAL A 407 -1.97 29.11 -10.39
N LEU A 408 -1.67 27.81 -10.34
CA LEU A 408 -1.56 26.94 -11.49
C LEU A 408 -2.51 25.74 -11.32
N SER A 409 -3.28 25.42 -12.35
CA SER A 409 -4.26 24.34 -12.34
C SER A 409 -4.30 23.60 -13.69
N LEU A 410 -5.19 22.62 -13.81
CA LEU A 410 -5.39 21.89 -15.07
C LEU A 410 -6.06 22.72 -16.19
N TYR A 411 -6.46 23.96 -15.90
CA TYR A 411 -7.09 24.86 -16.88
C TYR A 411 -6.07 25.65 -17.70
N GLU A 412 -4.81 25.66 -17.28
CA GLU A 412 -3.73 26.39 -17.89
C GLU A 412 -3.22 25.67 -19.13
N ILE A 413 -3.06 26.45 -20.19
CA ILE A 413 -2.75 25.96 -21.54
C ILE A 413 -1.42 25.20 -21.53
N GLY A 414 -1.45 23.92 -21.91
CA GLY A 414 -0.28 23.05 -22.00
C GLY A 414 0.21 22.50 -20.67
N PHE A 415 -0.42 22.85 -19.54
CA PHE A 415 0.06 22.40 -18.23
C PHE A 415 -0.14 20.90 -18.02
N LEU A 416 -1.33 20.37 -18.36
CA LEU A 416 -1.59 18.93 -18.29
C LEU A 416 -0.61 18.14 -19.18
N GLN A 417 -0.30 18.65 -20.36
CA GLN A 417 0.67 18.04 -21.27
C GLN A 417 2.06 17.94 -20.60
N SER A 418 2.54 19.04 -20.00
CA SER A 418 3.82 19.05 -19.29
C SER A 418 3.87 18.06 -18.13
N LEU A 419 2.79 17.95 -17.34
CA LEU A 419 2.70 16.96 -16.25
C LEU A 419 2.75 15.53 -16.79
N ARG A 420 2.05 15.24 -17.90
CA ARG A 420 2.05 13.93 -18.56
C ARG A 420 3.45 13.53 -19.04
N GLU A 421 4.17 14.44 -19.71
CA GLU A 421 5.54 14.20 -20.19
C GLU A 421 6.51 13.90 -19.02
N GLY A 422 6.43 14.69 -17.95
CA GLY A 422 7.25 14.50 -16.76
C GLY A 422 6.99 13.17 -16.06
N VAL A 423 5.72 12.82 -15.84
CA VAL A 423 5.38 11.57 -15.13
C VAL A 423 5.69 10.32 -15.94
N LEU A 424 5.48 10.34 -17.27
CA LEU A 424 5.86 9.22 -18.14
C LEU A 424 7.36 8.94 -18.05
N SER A 425 8.19 9.98 -18.16
CA SER A 425 9.65 9.87 -18.07
C SER A 425 10.07 9.27 -16.72
N LYS A 426 9.45 9.73 -15.64
CA LYS A 426 9.74 9.25 -14.29
C LYS A 426 9.34 7.79 -14.08
N VAL A 427 8.13 7.39 -14.49
CA VAL A 427 7.64 6.01 -14.32
C VAL A 427 8.39 5.02 -15.22
N MET A 428 8.79 5.43 -16.43
CA MET A 428 9.62 4.59 -17.30
C MET A 428 10.96 4.23 -16.66
N VAL A 429 11.55 5.15 -15.88
CA VAL A 429 12.76 4.88 -15.10
C VAL A 429 12.46 4.01 -13.89
N ASP A 430 11.48 4.38 -13.09
CA ASP A 430 11.24 3.75 -11.79
C ASP A 430 10.54 2.39 -11.88
N SER A 431 9.53 2.28 -12.74
CA SER A 431 8.63 1.13 -12.83
C SER A 431 8.13 0.92 -14.28
N PRO A 432 9.02 0.53 -15.23
CA PRO A 432 8.67 0.40 -16.65
C PRO A 432 7.62 -0.67 -16.96
N LYS A 433 7.34 -1.55 -15.99
CA LYS A 433 6.32 -2.61 -16.10
C LYS A 433 5.03 -2.26 -15.36
N TYR A 434 4.91 -1.03 -14.86
CA TYR A 434 3.71 -0.60 -14.18
C TYR A 434 2.52 -0.57 -15.16
N PRO A 435 1.41 -1.27 -14.88
CA PRO A 435 0.33 -1.43 -15.87
C PRO A 435 -0.31 -0.12 -16.32
N ALA A 436 -0.43 0.86 -15.41
CA ALA A 436 -1.01 2.16 -15.74
C ALA A 436 -0.17 2.91 -16.78
N LEU A 437 1.14 2.61 -16.89
CA LEU A 437 2.01 3.21 -17.90
C LEU A 437 1.55 2.86 -19.32
N THR A 438 1.21 1.60 -19.57
CA THR A 438 0.68 1.18 -20.89
C THR A 438 -0.64 1.87 -21.21
N VAL A 439 -1.51 2.02 -20.21
CA VAL A 439 -2.79 2.71 -20.37
C VAL A 439 -2.58 4.19 -20.67
N ALA A 440 -1.69 4.86 -19.94
CA ALA A 440 -1.35 6.26 -20.12
C ALA A 440 -0.73 6.52 -21.50
N LEU A 441 0.25 5.71 -21.91
CA LEU A 441 0.86 5.80 -23.24
C LEU A 441 -0.18 5.66 -24.35
N LYS A 442 -1.11 4.70 -24.24
CA LYS A 442 -2.19 4.55 -25.21
C LYS A 442 -3.17 5.73 -25.19
N LYS A 443 -3.51 6.23 -23.99
CA LYS A 443 -4.49 7.31 -23.80
C LYS A 443 -3.97 8.66 -24.29
N TRP A 444 -2.67 8.91 -24.18
CA TRP A 444 -2.05 10.21 -24.47
C TRP A 444 -1.25 10.24 -25.79
N ALA A 445 -1.12 9.11 -26.48
CA ALA A 445 -0.50 9.04 -27.80
C ALA A 445 -1.29 9.86 -28.85
N PRO A 446 -0.62 10.37 -29.90
CA PRO A 446 -1.30 10.90 -31.08
C PRO A 446 -2.19 9.83 -31.71
N VAL A 447 -3.38 10.23 -32.16
CA VAL A 447 -4.23 9.36 -32.98
C VAL A 447 -3.47 9.08 -34.27
N GLN A 448 -3.18 7.81 -34.57
CA GLN A 448 -2.83 7.44 -35.93
C GLN A 448 -4.08 7.72 -36.78
N GLU A 449 -4.06 8.81 -37.54
CA GLU A 449 -4.93 8.91 -38.69
C GLU A 449 -4.49 7.78 -39.62
N ASP A 450 -5.35 6.77 -39.76
CA ASP A 450 -5.26 5.83 -40.86
C ASP A 450 -5.26 6.68 -42.14
N LEU A 451 -4.09 6.79 -42.76
CA LEU A 451 -3.95 7.35 -44.10
C LEU A 451 -4.58 6.34 -45.06
N ASP A 452 -5.90 6.44 -45.23
CA ASP A 452 -6.67 5.76 -46.29
C ASP A 452 -6.19 6.19 -47.70
#